data_AF-A0A9X3PGL8-F1
#
_entry.id   AF-A0A9X3PGL8-F1
#
_cell.length_a   1.000
_cell.length_b   1.000
_cell.length_c   1.000
_cell.angle_alpha   90.00
_cell.angle_beta   90.00
_cell.angle_gamma   90.00
#
_symmetry.space_group_name_H-M   'P 1'
#
loop_
_entity.id
_entity.type
_entity.pdbx_description
1 polymer ?
#
loop_
_entity_poly.entity_id
_entity_poly.type
_entity_poly.pdbx_seq_one_letter_code
_entity_poly.pdbx_strand_id
1 'polypeptide(L)'
;MSGPDDASLPGGYPDPEVVGWARIEDLEFADFHIRMTITPGERIVQLWELVDGHPVRWFGNVFRIDSEPPVLYVNYRYESRLNRAQRDVLARTGAKFWKG
;
A
#
# COMPACT_ATOMS: atom_id res chain seq x y z
N MET A 1 3.66 16.71 25.40
CA MET A 1 5.01 16.11 25.44
C MET A 1 5.23 15.49 24.07
N SER A 2 6.13 16.07 23.28
CA SER A 2 6.51 15.53 21.97
C SER A 2 7.83 14.79 22.18
N GLY A 3 7.77 13.47 22.37
CA GLY A 3 8.95 12.63 22.24
C GLY A 3 9.38 12.60 20.76
N PRO A 4 10.64 12.27 20.44
CA PRO A 4 11.03 12.11 19.05
C PRO A 4 10.16 11.01 18.44
N ASP A 5 9.56 11.30 17.28
CA ASP A 5 8.80 10.36 16.47
C ASP A 5 9.75 9.30 15.85
N ASP A 6 10.42 8.52 16.70
CA ASP A 6 11.25 7.37 16.33
C ASP A 6 10.36 6.15 16.00
N ALA A 7 9.25 6.38 15.30
CA ALA A 7 8.52 5.29 14.68
C ALA A 7 9.35 4.81 13.48
N SER A 8 10.29 3.90 13.73
CA SER A 8 11.09 3.29 12.69
C SER A 8 10.17 2.74 11.59
N LEU A 9 10.41 3.15 10.34
CA LEU A 9 9.62 2.68 9.21
C LEU A 9 9.61 1.14 9.15
N PRO A 10 8.49 0.52 8.80
CA PRO A 10 8.41 -0.92 8.75
C PRO A 10 9.35 -1.47 7.67
N GLY A 11 10.00 -2.59 7.97
CA GLY A 11 10.93 -3.22 7.03
C GLY A 11 10.29 -3.44 5.66
N GLY A 12 10.99 -3.00 4.60
CA GLY A 12 10.54 -3.08 3.21
C GLY A 12 9.71 -1.89 2.73
N TYR A 13 9.35 -0.93 3.60
CA TYR A 13 8.73 0.32 3.16
C TYR A 13 9.71 1.12 2.32
N PRO A 14 9.30 1.61 1.13
CA PRO A 14 10.19 2.37 0.25
C PRO A 14 10.28 3.81 0.76
N ASP A 15 11.15 4.02 1.75
CA ASP A 15 11.45 5.34 2.29
C ASP A 15 12.00 6.25 1.19
N PRO A 16 11.27 7.33 0.80
CA PRO A 16 11.72 8.25 -0.24
C PRO A 16 13.09 8.87 0.04
N GLU A 17 13.47 9.01 1.32
CA GLU A 17 14.79 9.53 1.70
C GLU A 17 15.93 8.56 1.36
N VAL A 18 15.64 7.25 1.33
CA VAL A 18 16.60 6.18 1.03
C VAL A 18 16.57 5.79 -0.45
N VAL A 19 15.37 5.66 -1.03
CA VAL A 19 15.20 5.20 -2.43
C VAL A 19 15.27 6.34 -3.45
N GLY A 20 15.31 7.59 -2.99
CA GLY A 20 15.39 8.80 -3.81
C GLY A 20 14.09 9.20 -4.48
N TRP A 21 13.28 8.23 -4.93
CA TRP A 21 11.95 8.49 -5.47
C TRP A 21 11.00 7.33 -5.19
N ALA A 22 9.80 7.67 -4.72
CA ALA A 22 8.65 6.80 -4.73
C ALA A 22 7.42 7.64 -5.06
N ARG A 23 6.52 7.14 -5.90
CA ARG A 23 5.17 7.72 -5.98
C ARG A 23 4.36 7.21 -4.80
N ILE A 24 3.68 8.13 -4.13
CA ILE A 24 2.91 7.90 -2.92
C ILE A 24 1.51 8.48 -3.08
N GLU A 25 0.49 7.73 -2.66
CA GLU A 25 -0.88 8.22 -2.53
C GLU A 25 -1.57 7.51 -1.36
N ASP A 26 -2.25 8.27 -0.51
CA ASP A 26 -2.97 7.76 0.65
C ASP A 26 -4.47 7.66 0.33
N LEU A 27 -5.13 6.64 0.85
CA LEU A 27 -6.56 6.40 0.64
C LEU A 27 -7.22 5.78 1.89
N GLU A 28 -8.47 6.14 2.11
CA GLU A 28 -9.33 5.52 3.12
C GLU A 28 -10.16 4.40 2.48
N PHE A 29 -10.09 3.18 3.03
CA PHE A 29 -10.76 2.01 2.48
C PHE A 29 -11.11 0.97 3.53
N ALA A 30 -12.40 0.64 3.65
CA ALA A 30 -12.91 -0.43 4.53
C ALA A 30 -12.33 -0.36 5.96
N ASP A 31 -12.38 0.83 6.56
CA ASP A 31 -11.85 1.17 7.89
C ASP A 31 -10.32 1.15 8.03
N PHE A 32 -9.60 1.10 6.91
CA PHE A 32 -8.14 1.22 6.86
C PHE A 32 -7.73 2.51 6.19
N HIS A 33 -6.72 3.16 6.77
CA HIS A 33 -5.98 4.20 6.10
C HIS A 33 -4.77 3.54 5.44
N ILE A 34 -4.69 3.60 4.11
CA ILE A 34 -3.72 2.84 3.31
C ILE A 34 -2.87 3.81 2.49
N ARG A 35 -1.55 3.64 2.55
CA ARG A 35 -0.60 4.26 1.63
C ARG A 35 -0.23 3.31 0.50
N MET A 36 -0.43 3.76 -0.73
CA MET A 36 0.05 3.11 -1.94
C MET A 36 1.43 3.64 -2.31
N THR A 37 2.36 2.76 -2.64
CA THR A 37 3.71 3.14 -3.07
C THR A 37 4.14 2.39 -4.32
N ILE A 38 4.87 3.09 -5.20
CA ILE A 38 5.58 2.53 -6.36
C ILE A 38 6.98 3.11 -6.41
N THR A 39 8.00 2.26 -6.58
CA THR A 39 9.37 2.70 -6.87
C THR A 39 9.70 2.54 -8.37
N PRO A 40 10.72 3.24 -8.89
CA PRO A 40 11.03 3.20 -10.33
C PRO A 40 11.40 1.78 -10.79
N GLY A 41 10.80 1.34 -11.89
CA GLY A 41 11.06 0.02 -12.47
C GLY A 41 10.23 -1.11 -11.87
N GLU A 42 9.50 -0.88 -10.77
CA GLU A 42 8.59 -1.87 -10.23
C GLU A 42 7.26 -1.94 -11.01
N ARG A 43 6.76 -3.17 -11.15
CA ARG A 43 5.44 -3.49 -11.72
C ARG A 43 4.46 -3.96 -10.66
N ILE A 44 4.65 -3.48 -9.43
CA ILE A 44 3.80 -3.76 -8.29
C ILE A 44 3.46 -2.46 -7.59
N VAL A 45 2.25 -2.39 -7.03
CA VAL A 45 1.90 -1.35 -6.06
C VAL A 45 1.92 -1.99 -4.69
N GLN A 46 2.73 -1.45 -3.79
CA GLN A 46 2.74 -1.89 -2.41
C GLN A 46 1.71 -1.09 -1.61
N LEU A 47 1.03 -1.75 -0.70
CA LEU A 47 0.00 -1.17 0.17
C LEU A 47 0.49 -1.24 1.62
N TRP A 48 0.36 -0.14 2.35
CA TRP A 48 0.82 -0.02 3.72
C TRP A 48 -0.30 0.52 4.60
N GLU A 49 -0.60 -0.15 5.72
CA GLU A 49 -1.52 0.39 6.72
C GLU A 49 -0.84 1.58 7.41
N LEU A 50 -1.60 2.66 7.56
CA LEU A 50 -1.22 3.86 8.28
C LEU A 50 -1.92 3.92 9.64
N VAL A 51 -1.21 4.40 10.65
CA VAL A 51 -1.77 4.88 11.92
C VAL A 51 -1.23 6.27 12.14
N ASP A 52 -2.12 7.24 12.36
CA ASP A 52 -1.77 8.66 12.49
C ASP A 52 -0.90 9.18 11.32
N GLY A 53 -1.18 8.67 10.11
CA GLY A 53 -0.47 9.02 8.87
C GLY A 53 0.90 8.37 8.68
N HIS A 54 1.32 7.51 9.63
CA HIS A 54 2.63 6.84 9.60
C HIS A 54 2.47 5.37 9.19
N PRO A 55 3.30 4.87 8.26
CA PRO A 55 3.23 3.47 7.85
C PRO A 55 3.63 2.59 9.02
N VAL A 56 2.77 1.65 9.38
CA VAL A 56 3.01 0.74 10.52
C VAL A 56 3.13 -0.71 10.10
N ARG A 57 2.54 -1.09 8.95
CA ARG A 57 2.56 -2.47 8.48
C ARG A 57 2.34 -2.60 7.00
N TRP A 58 2.98 -3.60 6.41
CA TRP A 58 2.67 -4.04 5.06
C TRP A 58 1.28 -4.67 4.99
N PHE A 59 0.40 -4.07 4.18
CA PHE A 59 -0.98 -4.47 3.98
C PHE A 59 -1.11 -5.54 2.89
N GLY A 60 -0.41 -5.35 1.78
CA GLY A 60 -0.49 -6.23 0.62
C GLY A 60 0.16 -5.63 -0.62
N ASN A 61 0.07 -6.34 -1.74
CA ASN A 61 0.58 -5.91 -3.04
C ASN A 61 -0.49 -6.07 -4.11
N VAL A 62 -0.61 -5.07 -4.99
CA VAL A 62 -1.31 -5.20 -6.26
C VAL A 62 -0.28 -5.53 -7.34
N PHE A 63 -0.56 -6.59 -8.10
CA PHE A 63 0.26 -7.05 -9.22
C PHE A 63 -0.63 -7.27 -10.44
N ARG A 64 -0.03 -7.65 -11.59
CA ARG A 64 -0.75 -7.80 -12.87
C ARG A 64 -1.48 -6.52 -13.30
N ILE A 65 -0.96 -5.38 -12.87
CA ILE A 65 -1.39 -3.99 -13.12
C ILE A 65 -1.61 -3.66 -14.61
N ASP A 66 -0.94 -4.36 -15.51
CA ASP A 66 -1.02 -4.25 -16.97
C ASP A 66 -2.06 -5.19 -17.61
N SER A 67 -2.68 -6.06 -16.81
CA SER A 67 -3.67 -7.05 -17.25
C SER A 67 -5.00 -6.93 -16.48
N GLU A 68 -6.07 -7.45 -17.06
CA GLU A 68 -7.41 -7.48 -16.45
C GLU A 68 -7.83 -8.94 -16.22
N PRO A 69 -8.21 -9.35 -14.98
CA PRO A 69 -8.25 -8.51 -13.78
C PRO A 69 -6.87 -8.31 -13.14
N PRO A 70 -6.61 -7.12 -12.54
CA PRO A 70 -5.49 -6.95 -11.63
C PRO A 70 -5.69 -7.85 -10.40
N VAL A 71 -4.61 -8.18 -9.71
CA VAL A 71 -4.66 -9.11 -8.59
C VAL A 71 -4.10 -8.48 -7.34
N LEU A 72 -4.77 -8.71 -6.21
CA LEU A 72 -4.35 -8.28 -4.89
C LEU A 72 -3.91 -9.50 -4.08
N TYR A 73 -2.67 -9.47 -3.61
CA TYR A 73 -2.19 -10.31 -2.53
C TYR A 73 -2.25 -9.53 -1.23
N VAL A 74 -2.85 -10.10 -0.20
CA VAL A 74 -3.06 -9.43 1.08
C VAL A 74 -2.29 -10.18 2.15
N ASN A 75 -1.73 -9.46 3.12
CA ASN A 75 -1.18 -10.08 4.32
C ASN A 75 -2.28 -10.89 5.04
N TYR A 76 -1.94 -12.08 5.55
CA TYR A 76 -2.89 -12.99 6.23
C TYR A 76 -3.75 -12.32 7.31
N ARG A 77 -3.23 -11.26 7.95
CA ARG A 77 -3.95 -10.49 8.98
C ARG A 77 -5.15 -9.72 8.46
N TYR A 78 -5.16 -9.34 7.20
CA TYR A 78 -6.27 -8.60 6.58
C TYR A 78 -7.11 -9.48 5.65
N GLU A 79 -6.69 -10.72 5.37
CA GLU A 79 -7.49 -11.63 4.55
C GLU A 79 -8.90 -11.83 5.10
N SER A 80 -9.05 -12.09 6.40
CA SER A 80 -10.38 -12.25 7.01
C SER A 80 -11.16 -10.94 7.15
N ARG A 81 -10.49 -9.78 7.00
CA ARG A 81 -11.09 -8.45 7.17
C ARG A 81 -11.64 -7.86 5.88
N LEU A 82 -11.22 -8.39 4.72
CA LEU A 82 -11.69 -7.95 3.41
C LEU A 82 -12.46 -9.07 2.71
N ASN A 83 -13.70 -8.78 2.34
CA ASN A 83 -14.47 -9.64 1.45
C ASN A 83 -13.95 -9.55 0.00
N ARG A 84 -14.39 -10.49 -0.84
CA ARG A 84 -13.95 -10.55 -2.24
C ARG A 84 -14.17 -9.25 -3.01
N ALA A 85 -15.35 -8.64 -2.89
CA ALA A 85 -15.66 -7.41 -3.61
C ALA A 85 -14.74 -6.26 -3.19
N GLN A 86 -14.42 -6.15 -1.89
CA GLN A 86 -13.46 -5.17 -1.39
C GLN A 86 -12.05 -5.42 -1.96
N ARG A 87 -11.61 -6.68 -2.00
CA ARG A 87 -10.31 -7.03 -2.59
C ARG A 87 -10.25 -6.67 -4.07
N ASP A 88 -11.32 -6.94 -4.82
CA ASP A 88 -11.41 -6.61 -6.26
C ASP A 88 -11.38 -5.09 -6.48
N VAL A 89 -12.08 -4.30 -5.66
CA VAL A 89 -12.04 -2.84 -5.72
C VAL A 89 -10.64 -2.32 -5.43
N LEU A 90 -10.00 -2.79 -4.35
CA LEU A 90 -8.66 -2.35 -3.97
C LEU A 90 -7.60 -2.72 -5.02
N ALA A 91 -7.71 -3.91 -5.63
CA ALA A 91 -6.86 -4.32 -6.75
C ALA A 91 -6.98 -3.35 -7.93
N ARG A 92 -8.20 -2.95 -8.29
CA ARG A 92 -8.45 -1.99 -9.38
C ARG A 92 -7.96 -0.58 -9.03
N THR A 93 -8.12 -0.16 -7.78
CA THR A 93 -7.60 1.13 -7.30
C THR A 93 -6.08 1.17 -7.41
N GLY A 94 -5.37 0.14 -6.94
CA GLY A 94 -3.92 0.06 -7.10
C GLY A 94 -3.49 0.04 -8.56
N ALA A 95 -4.20 -0.70 -9.43
CA ALA A 95 -3.90 -0.69 -10.86
C ALA A 95 -4.11 0.68 -11.53
N LYS A 96 -5.11 1.45 -11.11
CA LYS A 96 -5.31 2.84 -11.56
C LYS A 96 -4.19 3.74 -11.06
N PHE A 97 -3.84 3.63 -9.77
CA PHE A 97 -2.73 4.36 -9.19
C PHE A 97 -1.44 4.09 -9.95
N TRP A 98 -1.17 2.88 -10.42
CA TRP A 98 0.00 2.59 -11.25
C TRP A 98 -0.02 3.25 -12.63
N LYS A 99 -1.20 3.35 -13.26
CA LYS A 99 -1.37 3.89 -14.63
C LYS A 99 -1.46 5.42 -14.71
N GLY A 100 -1.96 6.07 -13.65
CA GLY A 100 -1.91 7.53 -13.51
C GLY A 100 -0.48 8.02 -13.42
#